data_AF-A0A2N2SK42-F1
#
_entry.id   AF-A0A2N2SK42-F1
#
_cell.length_a   1.000
_cell.length_b   1.000
_cell.length_c   1.000
_cell.angle_alpha   90.00
_cell.angle_beta   90.00
_cell.angle_gamma   90.00
#
_symmetry.space_group_name_H-M   'P 1'
#
loop_
_entity.id
_entity.type
_entity.pdbx_description
1 polymer ?
#
loop_
_entity_poly.entity_id
_entity_poly.type
_entity_poly.pdbx_seq_one_letter_code
_entity_poly.pdbx_strand_id
1 'polypeptide(L)'
;MRSPDSLSEIDKARLADFSEARAYSALVECAREVNDPTFRTARIGSALALCSDTVKSSVIFNRVIGLGLFEDATEQMLDEAADLYAKSRVPWGVEVSAVTRPEMVVEWLKKRRMR
;
A
#
# COMPACT_ATOMS: atom_id res chain seq x y z
N MET A 1 4.85 24.56 -16.68
CA MET A 1 4.16 23.45 -16.00
C MET A 1 3.38 22.69 -17.07
N ARG A 2 3.62 21.39 -17.28
CA ARG A 2 2.82 20.61 -18.25
C ARG A 2 1.38 20.49 -17.72
N SER A 3 0.38 20.57 -18.60
CA SER A 3 -1.02 20.35 -18.21
C SER A 3 -1.17 18.94 -17.61
N PRO A 4 -1.94 18.75 -16.52
CA PRO A 4 -2.20 17.42 -15.95
C PRO A 4 -2.72 16.41 -16.99
N ASP A 5 -3.41 16.89 -18.02
CA ASP A 5 -3.96 16.08 -19.12
C ASP A 5 -2.89 15.49 -20.07
N SER A 6 -1.64 15.94 -19.97
CA SER A 6 -0.53 15.45 -20.80
C SER A 6 0.25 14.27 -20.21
N LEU A 7 -0.11 13.84 -18.99
CA LEU A 7 0.49 12.68 -18.35
C LEU A 7 -0.09 11.38 -18.91
N SER A 8 0.75 10.34 -19.04
CA SER A 8 0.26 9.00 -19.33
C SER A 8 -0.57 8.45 -18.16
N GLU A 9 -1.42 7.45 -18.41
CA GLU A 9 -2.23 6.84 -17.34
C GLU A 9 -1.36 6.22 -16.23
N ILE A 10 -0.20 5.66 -16.58
CA ILE A 10 0.74 5.14 -15.57
C ILE A 10 1.38 6.25 -14.74
N ASP A 11 1.66 7.41 -15.34
CA ASP A 11 2.19 8.55 -14.59
C ASP A 11 1.15 9.16 -13.66
N LYS A 12 -0.12 9.21 -14.09
CA LYS A 12 -1.24 9.65 -13.23
C LYS A 12 -1.43 8.72 -12.04
N ALA A 13 -1.44 7.41 -12.26
CA ALA A 13 -1.55 6.42 -11.19
C ALA A 13 -0.37 6.50 -10.21
N ARG A 14 0.87 6.56 -10.72
CA ARG A 14 2.06 6.75 -9.88
C ARG A 14 1.97 7.99 -9.03
N LEU A 15 1.53 9.12 -9.60
CA LEU A 15 1.40 10.37 -8.89
C LEU A 15 0.33 10.28 -7.78
N ALA A 16 -0.83 9.68 -8.08
CA ALA A 16 -1.92 9.50 -7.13
C ALA A 16 -1.49 8.62 -5.94
N ASP A 17 -1.03 7.40 -6.20
CA ASP A 17 -0.62 6.46 -5.16
C ASP A 17 0.59 6.97 -4.36
N PHE A 18 1.56 7.63 -5.01
CA PHE A 18 2.67 8.25 -4.31
C PHE A 18 2.21 9.38 -3.38
N SER A 19 1.29 10.22 -3.86
CA SER A 19 0.72 11.31 -3.06
C SER A 19 -0.03 10.75 -1.85
N GLU A 20 -0.81 9.69 -2.03
CA GLU A 20 -1.54 9.04 -0.95
C GLU A 20 -0.59 8.37 0.06
N ALA A 21 0.36 7.57 -0.42
CA ALA A 21 1.37 6.94 0.43
C ALA A 21 2.15 7.99 1.24
N ARG A 22 2.51 9.11 0.62
CA ARG A 22 3.19 10.22 1.30
C ARG A 22 2.30 10.87 2.36
N ALA A 23 1.02 11.10 2.07
CA ALA A 23 0.08 11.69 3.03
C ALA A 23 -0.09 10.82 4.27
N TYR A 24 -0.24 9.49 4.10
CA TYR A 24 -0.33 8.58 5.25
C TYR A 24 0.99 8.41 5.99
N SER A 25 2.13 8.42 5.29
CA SER A 25 3.44 8.43 5.95
C SER A 25 3.58 9.66 6.87
N ALA A 26 3.16 10.84 6.39
CA ALA A 26 3.16 12.06 7.21
C ALA A 26 2.21 11.96 8.41
N LEU A 27 1.04 11.33 8.25
CA LEU A 27 0.14 11.05 9.37
C LEU A 27 0.81 10.16 10.43
N VAL A 28 1.55 9.12 10.02
CA VAL A 28 2.29 8.26 10.96
C VAL A 28 3.43 9.01 11.64
N GLU A 29 4.09 9.94 10.94
CA GLU A 29 5.09 10.83 11.56
C GLU A 29 4.45 11.71 12.64
N CYS A 30 3.29 12.31 12.38
CA CYS A 30 2.55 13.06 13.40
C CYS A 30 2.10 12.16 14.58
N ALA A 31 1.70 10.92 14.33
CA ALA A 31 1.37 9.96 15.39
C ALA A 31 2.59 9.68 16.29
N ARG A 32 3.79 9.58 15.71
CA ARG A 32 5.04 9.43 16.49
C ARG A 32 5.35 10.66 17.33
N GLU A 33 5.08 11.88 16.83
CA GLU A 33 5.28 13.13 17.59
C GLU A 33 4.43 13.17 18.86
N VAL A 34 3.24 12.56 18.84
CA VAL A 34 2.36 12.43 20.02
C VAL A 34 2.56 11.12 20.79
N ASN A 35 3.64 10.37 20.50
CA ASN A 35 3.98 9.07 21.09
C ASN A 35 2.87 8.01 20.98
N ASP A 36 2.09 8.02 19.89
CA ASP A 36 1.12 6.96 19.62
C ASP A 36 1.79 5.81 18.83
N PRO A 37 2.08 4.65 19.46
CA PRO A 37 2.71 3.53 18.78
C PRO A 37 1.75 2.77 17.85
N THR A 38 0.46 3.16 17.84
CA THR A 38 -0.60 2.48 17.11
C THR A 38 -0.37 2.46 15.62
N PHE A 39 0.22 3.52 15.05
CA PHE A 39 0.41 3.65 13.61
C PHE A 39 1.86 3.40 13.23
N ARG A 40 2.06 2.49 12.27
CA ARG A 40 3.37 2.12 11.76
C ARG A 40 3.33 2.03 10.24
N THR A 41 4.49 2.21 9.62
CA THR A 41 4.67 2.04 8.18
C THR A 41 5.81 1.07 7.92
N ALA A 42 5.71 0.28 6.85
CA ALA A 42 6.80 -0.53 6.34
C ALA A 42 6.93 -0.39 4.82
N ARG A 43 8.11 -0.71 4.27
CA ARG A 43 8.35 -0.78 2.83
C ARG A 43 8.35 -2.23 2.37
N ILE A 44 7.71 -2.49 1.24
CA ILE A 44 7.72 -3.77 0.54
C ILE A 44 8.06 -3.45 -0.91
N GLY A 45 9.34 -3.59 -1.25
CA GLY A 45 9.91 -2.92 -2.42
C GLY A 45 9.62 -1.41 -2.39
N SER A 46 9.08 -0.90 -3.48
CA SER A 46 8.65 0.49 -3.68
C SER A 46 7.29 0.83 -3.04
N ALA A 47 6.50 -0.19 -2.67
CA ALA A 47 5.20 0.01 -2.04
C ALA A 47 5.31 0.47 -0.58
N LEU A 48 4.23 1.06 -0.06
CA LEU A 48 4.11 1.44 1.35
C LEU A 48 3.03 0.59 2.01
N ALA A 49 3.36 -0.07 3.10
CA ALA A 49 2.40 -0.73 3.98
C ALA A 49 2.08 0.17 5.18
N LEU A 50 0.79 0.37 5.46
CA LEU A 50 0.26 1.05 6.64
C LEU A 50 -0.24 0.01 7.62
N CYS A 51 0.17 0.09 8.89
CA CYS A 51 -0.22 -0.88 9.91
C CYS A 51 -0.78 -0.17 11.13
N SER A 52 -1.94 -0.63 11.60
CA SER A 52 -2.55 -0.24 12.86
C SER A 52 -3.21 -1.41 13.57
N ASP A 53 -2.63 -1.82 14.71
CA ASP A 53 -3.11 -2.96 15.51
C ASP A 53 -4.42 -2.67 16.26
N THR A 54 -4.81 -1.40 16.37
CA THR A 54 -6.01 -0.97 17.11
C THR A 54 -7.20 -0.66 16.19
N VAL A 55 -6.94 -0.27 14.94
CA VAL A 55 -8.01 0.03 13.96
C VAL A 55 -8.51 -1.26 13.31
N LYS A 56 -9.57 -1.84 13.88
CA LYS A 56 -10.14 -3.12 13.44
C LYS A 56 -11.34 -3.00 12.50
N SER A 57 -11.91 -1.81 12.38
CA SER A 57 -13.14 -1.57 11.60
C SER A 57 -12.88 -1.06 10.19
N SER A 58 -11.62 -0.76 9.84
CA SER A 58 -11.26 -0.16 8.56
C SER A 58 -9.94 -0.71 8.02
N VAL A 59 -9.94 -1.02 6.72
CA VAL A 59 -8.73 -1.41 5.98
C VAL A 59 -7.88 -0.22 5.55
N ILE A 60 -8.38 1.01 5.65
CA ILE A 60 -7.65 2.21 5.21
C ILE A 60 -6.30 2.36 5.92
N PHE A 61 -6.24 1.99 7.20
CA PHE A 61 -5.03 2.07 8.02
C PHE A 61 -4.25 0.75 8.09
N ASN A 62 -4.69 -0.25 7.32
CA ASN A 62 -4.13 -1.59 7.27
C ASN A 62 -4.08 -2.03 5.81
N ARG A 63 -3.25 -1.38 4.99
CA ARG A 63 -3.16 -1.70 3.56
C ARG A 63 -1.79 -1.43 2.96
N VAL A 64 -1.51 -2.12 1.86
CA VAL A 64 -0.33 -1.89 1.00
C VAL A 64 -0.74 -1.03 -0.20
N ILE A 65 0.00 0.05 -0.45
CA ILE A 65 -0.29 1.05 -1.49
C ILE A 65 0.88 1.09 -2.48
N GLY A 66 0.56 1.12 -3.78
CA GLY A 66 1.54 1.32 -4.86
C GLY A 66 2.31 0.07 -5.29
N LEU A 67 1.83 -1.13 -4.93
CA LEU A 67 2.43 -2.38 -5.36
C LEU A 67 2.34 -2.51 -6.91
N GLY A 68 3.47 -2.77 -7.55
CA GLY A 68 3.52 -2.95 -9.01
C GLY A 68 3.48 -1.66 -9.83
N LEU A 69 3.64 -0.48 -9.20
CA LEU A 69 3.60 0.80 -9.92
C LEU A 69 4.97 1.33 -10.33
N PHE A 70 5.94 1.30 -9.41
CA PHE A 70 7.30 1.83 -9.65
C PHE A 70 8.27 0.73 -10.09
N GLU A 71 7.99 -0.51 -9.70
CA GLU A 71 8.64 -1.73 -10.17
C GLU A 71 7.58 -2.82 -10.33
N ASP A 72 7.88 -3.87 -11.09
CA ASP A 72 6.98 -5.01 -11.21
C ASP A 72 6.86 -5.74 -9.87
N ALA A 73 5.62 -5.98 -9.43
CA ALA A 73 5.37 -6.73 -8.22
C ALA A 73 5.80 -8.19 -8.38
N THR A 74 6.24 -8.81 -7.29
CA THR A 74 6.59 -10.22 -7.24
C THR A 74 5.68 -10.97 -6.27
N GLU A 75 5.56 -12.29 -6.42
CA GLU A 75 4.86 -13.12 -5.45
C GLU A 75 5.49 -13.02 -4.05
N GLN A 76 6.81 -12.85 -3.98
CA GLN A 76 7.52 -12.65 -2.71
C GLN A 76 7.06 -11.38 -1.98
N MET A 77 6.81 -10.28 -2.69
CA MET A 77 6.30 -9.06 -2.06
C MET A 77 4.89 -9.27 -1.44
N LEU A 78 4.08 -10.12 -2.04
CA LEU A 78 2.77 -10.50 -1.47
C LEU A 78 2.95 -11.36 -0.21
N ASP A 79 3.91 -12.27 -0.21
CA ASP A 79 4.23 -13.09 0.95
C ASP A 79 4.79 -12.22 2.10
N GLU A 80 5.65 -11.25 1.79
CA GLU A 80 6.14 -10.24 2.76
C GLU A 80 4.99 -9.40 3.36
N ALA A 81 4.01 -9.02 2.54
CA ALA A 81 2.81 -8.34 3.02
C ALA A 81 2.00 -9.25 3.97
N ALA A 82 1.82 -10.52 3.61
CA ALA A 82 1.13 -11.49 4.47
C ALA A 82 1.80 -11.60 5.84
N ASP A 83 3.12 -11.76 5.85
CA ASP A 83 3.92 -11.91 7.06
C ASP A 83 3.86 -10.67 7.95
N LEU A 84 3.85 -9.48 7.35
CA LEU A 84 3.72 -8.21 8.06
C LEU A 84 2.42 -8.16 8.88
N TYR A 85 1.31 -8.61 8.32
CA TYR A 85 0.00 -8.59 8.98
C TYR A 85 -0.35 -9.90 9.70
N ALA A 86 0.45 -10.96 9.59
CA ALA A 86 0.13 -12.28 10.15
C ALA A 86 -0.12 -12.27 11.66
N LYS A 87 0.57 -11.39 12.40
CA LYS A 87 0.43 -11.24 13.86
C LYS A 87 -0.67 -10.26 14.25
N SER A 88 -1.03 -9.34 13.37
CA SER A 88 -2.07 -8.35 13.61
C SER A 88 -3.44 -8.99 13.36
N ARG A 89 -4.28 -9.12 14.39
CA ARG A 89 -5.67 -9.62 14.24
C ARG A 89 -6.60 -8.56 13.63
N VAL A 90 -6.14 -7.88 12.58
CA VAL A 90 -6.82 -6.75 11.94
C VAL A 90 -7.13 -7.10 10.49
N PRO A 91 -8.25 -6.59 9.93
CA PRO A 91 -8.49 -6.69 8.51
C PRO A 91 -7.46 -5.84 7.75
N TRP A 92 -6.88 -6.39 6.70
CA TRP A 92 -5.94 -5.68 5.83
C TRP A 92 -6.18 -6.01 4.35
N GLY A 93 -5.58 -5.23 3.44
CA GLY A 93 -5.65 -5.49 2.01
C GLY A 93 -4.52 -4.86 1.19
N VAL A 94 -4.54 -5.11 -0.11
CA VAL A 94 -3.64 -4.51 -1.09
C VAL A 94 -4.45 -3.61 -2.02
N GLU A 95 -4.07 -2.35 -2.09
CA GLU A 95 -4.65 -1.40 -3.02
C GLU A 95 -4.01 -1.61 -4.40
N VAL A 96 -4.81 -2.11 -5.34
CA VAL A 96 -4.36 -2.43 -6.70
C VAL A 96 -4.84 -1.36 -7.66
N SER A 97 -3.90 -0.72 -8.33
CA SER A 97 -4.17 0.24 -9.39
C SER A 97 -4.48 -0.47 -10.71
N ALA A 98 -5.26 0.16 -11.59
CA ALA A 98 -5.58 -0.40 -12.91
C ALA A 98 -4.36 -0.62 -13.81
N VAL A 99 -3.24 0.04 -13.49
CA VAL A 99 -1.96 -0.06 -14.22
C VAL A 99 -0.88 -0.84 -13.45
N THR A 100 -1.26 -1.50 -12.35
CA THR A 100 -0.36 -2.36 -11.58
C THR A 100 0.24 -3.44 -12.46
N ARG A 101 1.55 -3.67 -12.30
CA ARG A 101 2.30 -4.71 -13.01
C ARG A 101 2.92 -5.72 -12.05
N PRO A 102 3.03 -6.99 -12.47
CA PRO A 102 2.44 -7.56 -13.68
C PRO A 102 0.90 -7.69 -13.56
N GLU A 103 0.20 -7.85 -14.68
CA GLU A 103 -1.27 -7.97 -14.72
C GLU A 103 -1.81 -9.13 -13.85
N MET A 104 -0.98 -10.15 -13.63
CA MET A 104 -1.30 -11.33 -12.81
C MET A 104 -1.33 -11.08 -11.29
N VAL A 105 -0.98 -9.88 -10.80
CA VAL A 105 -1.03 -9.53 -9.36
C VAL A 105 -2.42 -9.81 -8.77
N VAL A 106 -3.49 -9.49 -9.50
CA VAL A 106 -4.87 -9.75 -9.04
C VAL A 106 -5.14 -11.26 -8.88
N GLU A 107 -4.58 -12.09 -9.74
CA GLU A 107 -4.72 -13.55 -9.62
C GLU A 107 -3.91 -14.09 -8.43
N TRP A 108 -2.72 -13.56 -8.21
CA TRP A 108 -1.88 -13.92 -7.06
C TRP A 108 -2.55 -13.59 -5.73
N LEU A 109 -3.19 -12.41 -5.63
CA LEU A 109 -3.97 -12.00 -4.46
C LEU A 109 -5.14 -12.94 -4.20
N LYS A 110 -5.91 -13.27 -5.25
CA LYS A 110 -7.04 -14.21 -5.15
C LYS A 110 -6.61 -15.60 -4.68
N LYS A 111 -5.50 -16.14 -5.22
CA LYS A 111 -4.94 -17.44 -4.80
C LYS A 111 -4.60 -17.46 -3.31
N ARG A 112 -4.13 -16.34 -2.77
CA ARG A 112 -3.77 -16.14 -1.36
C ARG A 112 -4.94 -15.71 -0.47
N ARG A 113 -6.15 -15.54 -1.03
CA ARG A 113 -7.33 -14.97 -0.36
C ARG A 113 -7.07 -13.58 0.26
N MET A 114 -6.14 -12.84 -0.33
CA MET A 114 -5.90 -11.43 0.00
C MET A 114 -6.94 -10.56 -0.70
N ARG A 115 -7.31 -9.46 -0.03
CA ARG A 115 -8.29 -8.49 -0.53
C ARG A 115 -7.60 -7.32 -1.17
#